data_AF-A0A146KCY1-F1
#
_entry.id   AF-A0A146KCY1-F1
#
_cell.length_a   1.000
_cell.length_b   1.000
_cell.length_c   1.000
_cell.angle_alpha   90.00
_cell.angle_beta   90.00
_cell.angle_gamma   90.00
#
_symmetry.space_group_name_H-M   'P 1'
#
loop_
_entity.id
_entity.type
_entity.pdbx_description
1 polymer ?
#
loop_
_entity_poly.entity_id
_entity_poly.type
_entity_poly.pdbx_seq_one_letter_code
_entity_poly.pdbx_strand_id
1 'polypeptide(L)'
;IKEGTLDSEKAEVEQYEWISTLYRERISEIKQIVDRVLKPEFLQQDKWTSHLQFKALKKVYLFDELNESILDQTKSIIIFKELNANNISMIIKKAVSDEMLIRSSLSNFCASRYQLKPSQYQQCIPKLSHLSSKGVGGRPLLVVGSQKYHGAAILSALSCLRTGSDYTYILTHGNKLNVISEASPDIITANFNDVADDYVKKLPCTSILIGSGLDRNESAQKLFFSIAEVVPIKEKPFIIDADGLYFLGVVMKTKPDVFVGRKYPIILTPNAREFASFYQKIFGEEPTGYSSCFEKASIQGKFISVDLESAIQTVKKLSDKIDCCILVKNMVDICCYRGQVRVTKNLGMVKRASGQGDLLAGVIACLVNWGSSVVNQVILSCEIVKISAQKAFTKKKLGTVAQDIINEIPDVVYSMVPENLQQYELQWE
;
A
#
# COMPACT_ATOMS: atom_id res chain seq x y z
N ILE A 1 0.04 6.37 38.76
CA ILE A 1 -1.12 5.59 39.27
C ILE A 1 -0.71 4.13 39.21
N LYS A 2 -0.70 3.46 40.38
CA LYS A 2 -0.50 2.01 40.53
C LYS A 2 -1.75 1.26 40.02
N GLU A 3 -1.51 0.07 39.49
CA GLU A 3 -2.40 -1.09 39.38
C GLU A 3 -3.91 -0.85 39.29
N GLY A 4 -4.45 -1.15 38.10
CA GLY A 4 -5.87 -1.33 37.86
C GLY A 4 -6.08 -1.66 36.38
N THR A 5 -6.41 -2.91 36.11
CA THR A 5 -6.87 -3.40 34.81
C THR A 5 -8.03 -2.55 34.29
N LEU A 6 -7.71 -1.60 33.40
CA LEU A 6 -8.63 -0.85 32.56
C LEU A 6 -8.02 -0.87 31.17
N ASP A 7 -8.81 -1.27 30.16
CA ASP A 7 -8.46 -1.38 28.74
C ASP A 7 -7.34 -0.43 28.34
N SER A 8 -6.12 -0.96 28.16
CA SER A 8 -4.95 -0.18 27.73
C SER A 8 -5.22 0.54 26.41
N GLU A 9 -6.07 -0.03 25.56
CA GLU A 9 -6.52 0.58 24.31
C GLU A 9 -7.40 1.82 24.52
N LYS A 10 -8.26 1.85 25.55
CA LYS A 10 -9.09 3.04 25.84
C LYS A 10 -8.29 4.17 26.48
N ALA A 11 -7.40 3.83 27.41
CA ALA A 11 -6.54 4.82 28.07
C ALA A 11 -5.58 5.49 27.06
N GLU A 12 -5.10 4.75 26.07
CA GLU A 12 -4.27 5.28 24.97
C GLU A 12 -5.09 6.14 23.99
N VAL A 13 -6.34 5.79 23.71
CA VAL A 13 -7.25 6.59 22.85
C VAL A 13 -7.61 7.93 23.50
N GLU A 14 -7.90 7.94 24.81
CA GLU A 14 -8.17 9.18 25.55
C GLU A 14 -6.93 10.07 25.64
N GLN A 15 -5.73 9.49 25.83
CA GLN A 15 -4.47 10.24 25.75
C GLN A 15 -4.21 10.81 24.35
N TYR A 16 -4.53 10.05 23.29
CA TYR A 16 -4.39 10.48 21.89
C TYR A 16 -5.32 11.65 21.55
N GLU A 17 -6.60 11.57 21.91
CA GLU A 17 -7.56 12.66 21.68
C GLU A 17 -7.18 13.91 22.47
N TRP A 18 -6.70 13.73 23.70
CA TRP A 18 -6.23 14.82 24.54
C TRP A 18 -5.01 15.50 23.94
N ILE A 19 -3.97 14.75 23.52
CA ILE A 19 -2.77 15.31 22.89
C ILE A 19 -3.13 15.99 21.55
N SER A 20 -3.90 15.33 20.69
CA SER A 20 -4.33 15.88 19.39
C SER A 20 -5.14 17.18 19.52
N THR A 21 -5.99 17.27 20.54
CA THR A 21 -6.78 18.49 20.82
C THR A 21 -5.90 19.60 21.39
N LEU A 22 -5.07 19.29 22.40
CA LEU A 22 -4.14 20.25 23.01
C LEU A 22 -3.19 20.87 21.96
N TYR A 23 -2.77 20.08 20.97
CA TYR A 23 -1.88 20.55 19.91
C TYR A 23 -2.60 21.29 18.77
N ARG A 24 -3.84 20.95 18.43
CA ARG A 24 -4.66 21.74 17.48
C ARG A 24 -4.92 23.15 18.02
N GLU A 25 -5.23 23.26 19.31
CA GLU A 25 -5.39 24.53 20.00
C GLU A 25 -4.07 25.32 20.01
N ARG A 26 -2.94 24.67 20.33
CA ARG A 26 -1.60 25.31 20.34
C ARG A 26 -1.11 25.75 18.97
N ILE A 27 -1.37 24.99 17.90
CA ILE A 27 -0.99 25.39 16.53
C ILE A 27 -1.84 26.58 16.06
N SER A 28 -3.13 26.62 16.44
CA SER A 28 -3.98 27.78 16.21
C SER A 28 -3.45 29.01 16.96
N GLU A 29 -3.02 28.85 18.23
CA GLU A 29 -2.37 29.92 19.00
C GLU A 29 -1.05 30.38 18.37
N ILE A 30 -0.17 29.45 17.97
CA ILE A 30 1.11 29.78 17.34
C ILE A 30 0.88 30.50 16.00
N LYS A 31 -0.06 30.04 15.17
CA LYS A 31 -0.44 30.73 13.93
C LYS A 31 -1.01 32.12 14.20
N GLN A 32 -1.87 32.26 15.20
CA GLN A 32 -2.38 33.58 15.59
C GLN A 32 -1.28 34.50 16.12
N ILE A 33 -0.28 33.98 16.84
CA ILE A 33 0.87 34.75 17.33
C ILE A 33 1.76 35.16 16.16
N VAL A 34 2.07 34.23 15.24
CA VAL A 34 2.85 34.49 14.04
C VAL A 34 2.15 35.52 13.14
N ASP A 35 0.85 35.37 12.91
CA ASP A 35 0.04 36.30 12.11
C ASP A 35 -0.12 37.67 12.80
N ARG A 36 -0.11 37.74 14.13
CA ARG A 36 -0.09 39.02 14.87
C ARG A 36 1.28 39.69 14.84
N VAL A 37 2.36 38.91 14.89
CA VAL A 37 3.75 39.41 14.93
C VAL A 37 4.26 39.81 13.54
N LEU A 38 3.77 39.18 12.47
CA LEU A 38 4.23 39.42 11.09
C LEU A 38 3.36 40.41 10.29
N LYS A 39 2.41 41.11 10.93
CA LYS A 39 1.69 42.20 10.24
C LYS A 39 2.67 43.32 9.85
N PRO A 40 2.66 43.80 8.59
CA PRO A 40 3.59 44.84 8.11
C PRO A 40 3.58 46.11 8.96
N GLU A 41 2.43 46.43 9.55
CA GLU A 41 2.17 47.57 10.44
C GLU A 41 3.02 47.53 11.73
N PHE A 42 3.36 46.33 12.22
CA PHE A 42 4.13 46.11 13.46
C PHE A 42 5.64 45.94 13.21
N LEU A 43 6.05 45.72 11.96
CA LEU A 43 7.44 45.66 11.53
C LEU A 43 8.05 47.05 11.30
N GLN A 44 7.23 48.10 11.24
CA GLN A 44 7.66 49.49 11.01
C GLN A 44 7.74 50.35 12.27
N GLN A 45 7.36 49.83 13.45
CA GLN A 45 7.45 50.57 14.70
C GLN A 45 8.70 50.13 15.48
N ASP A 46 9.68 51.03 15.58
CA ASP A 46 10.92 50.92 16.39
C ASP A 46 10.69 50.77 17.92
N LYS A 47 9.48 50.47 18.36
CA LYS A 47 9.09 50.39 19.77
C LYS A 47 8.63 49.00 20.15
N TRP A 48 9.49 48.01 19.94
CA TRP A 48 9.40 46.77 20.71
C TRP A 48 10.41 46.87 21.86
N THR A 49 9.92 47.11 23.07
CA THR A 49 10.80 47.05 24.25
C THR A 49 11.18 45.59 24.52
N SER A 50 12.46 45.39 24.84
CA SER A 50 13.13 44.09 25.03
C SER A 50 12.38 43.10 25.95
N HIS A 51 11.54 43.61 26.85
CA HIS A 51 10.81 42.81 27.83
C HIS A 51 9.57 42.08 27.25
N LEU A 52 8.85 42.65 26.28
CA LEU A 52 7.69 41.99 25.66
C LEU A 52 8.12 40.88 24.68
N GLN A 53 9.24 41.09 23.98
CA GLN A 53 9.82 40.12 23.05
C GLN A 53 10.31 38.85 23.76
N PHE A 54 10.89 39.02 24.95
CA PHE A 54 11.37 37.90 25.78
C PHE A 54 10.22 37.02 26.31
N LYS A 55 9.10 37.63 26.72
CA LYS A 55 7.89 36.89 27.16
C LYS A 55 7.24 36.09 26.02
N ALA A 56 7.25 36.61 24.78
CA ALA A 56 6.74 35.88 23.62
C ALA A 56 7.59 34.66 23.27
N LEU A 57 8.92 34.80 23.27
CA LEU A 57 9.86 33.70 23.03
C LEU A 57 9.83 32.64 24.15
N LYS A 58 9.72 33.05 25.43
CA LYS A 58 9.61 32.13 26.57
C LYS A 58 8.33 31.29 26.51
N LYS A 59 7.23 31.86 26.02
CA LYS A 59 5.96 31.14 25.78
C LYS A 59 6.00 30.18 24.59
N VAL A 60 6.76 30.50 23.54
CA VAL A 60 6.87 29.65 22.33
C VAL A 60 7.84 28.48 22.55
N TYR A 61 8.89 28.65 23.36
CA TYR A 61 9.99 27.68 23.45
C TYR A 61 10.17 26.94 24.79
N LEU A 62 9.34 27.17 25.83
CA LEU A 62 9.45 26.45 27.11
C LEU A 62 10.88 26.40 27.68
N PHE A 63 11.65 27.49 27.56
CA PHE A 63 12.92 27.62 28.29
C PHE A 63 12.65 28.14 29.70
N ASP A 64 12.53 27.23 30.67
CA ASP A 64 12.40 27.61 32.09
C ASP A 64 13.74 28.06 32.71
N GLU A 65 14.88 27.80 32.06
CA GLU A 65 16.23 28.07 32.62
C GLU A 65 16.91 29.36 32.14
N LEU A 66 16.22 30.23 31.39
CA LEU A 66 16.75 31.56 31.07
C LEU A 66 16.49 32.54 32.23
N ASN A 67 17.49 32.68 33.12
CA ASN A 67 17.50 33.68 34.20
C ASN A 67 17.61 35.11 33.64
N GLU A 68 16.83 36.03 34.22
CA GLU A 68 16.80 37.45 33.82
C GLU A 68 18.15 38.18 34.03
N SER A 69 19.12 37.57 34.71
CA SER A 69 20.42 38.21 35.02
C SER A 69 21.44 38.23 33.87
N ILE A 70 21.16 37.61 32.72
CA ILE A 70 22.08 37.60 31.55
C ILE A 70 21.90 38.86 30.67
N LEU A 71 21.00 39.76 31.05
CA LEU A 71 20.63 40.99 30.34
C LEU A 71 21.63 42.15 30.48
N ASP A 72 22.93 41.87 30.47
CA ASP A 72 23.91 42.95 30.43
C ASP A 72 23.97 43.55 29.01
N GLN A 73 23.78 44.87 28.94
CA GLN A 73 23.17 45.63 27.83
C GLN A 73 23.95 45.62 26.50
N THR A 74 25.08 44.94 26.43
CA THR A 74 25.97 44.92 25.27
C THR A 74 25.85 43.62 24.46
N LYS A 75 25.35 42.51 25.03
CA LYS A 75 25.21 41.21 24.33
C LYS A 75 23.89 41.03 23.58
N SER A 76 22.82 41.70 24.03
CA SER A 76 21.48 41.60 23.42
C SER A 76 21.41 42.24 22.02
N ILE A 77 22.22 43.26 21.75
CA ILE A 77 22.31 43.92 20.44
C ILE A 77 23.08 43.04 19.43
N ILE A 78 24.04 42.24 19.90
CA ILE A 78 24.85 41.35 19.05
C ILE A 78 24.03 40.12 18.65
N ILE A 79 23.27 39.54 19.58
CA ILE A 79 22.40 38.37 19.30
C ILE A 79 21.24 38.74 18.36
N PHE A 80 20.73 39.98 18.41
CA PHE A 80 19.65 40.42 17.52
C PHE A 80 20.10 40.96 16.15
N LYS A 81 21.30 41.54 16.02
CA LYS A 81 21.86 41.85 14.68
C LYS A 81 22.21 40.60 13.88
N GLU A 82 22.49 39.48 14.55
CA GLU A 82 22.69 38.18 13.90
C GLU A 82 21.39 37.45 13.54
N LEU A 83 20.23 37.90 14.04
CA LEU A 83 18.90 37.41 13.63
C LEU A 83 18.45 38.05 12.30
N ASN A 84 19.28 37.98 11.27
CA ASN A 84 18.88 38.31 9.91
C ASN A 84 17.77 37.36 9.43
N ALA A 85 17.02 37.73 8.38
CA ALA A 85 15.94 36.93 7.77
C ALA A 85 16.30 35.44 7.51
N ASN A 86 17.59 35.13 7.36
CA ASN A 86 18.12 33.77 7.28
C ASN A 86 17.91 32.93 8.55
N ASN A 87 17.98 33.53 9.75
CA ASN A 87 17.77 32.84 11.01
C ASN A 87 16.29 32.64 11.34
N ILE A 88 15.40 33.58 10.97
CA ILE A 88 13.94 33.34 11.01
C ILE A 88 13.55 32.26 10.00
N SER A 89 14.13 32.28 8.79
CA SER A 89 13.99 31.18 7.82
C SER A 89 14.49 29.85 8.38
N MET A 90 15.62 29.84 9.09
CA MET A 90 16.14 28.64 9.76
C MET A 90 15.24 28.16 10.89
N ILE A 91 14.68 29.08 11.68
CA ILE A 91 13.75 28.77 12.77
C ILE A 91 12.44 28.20 12.21
N ILE A 92 11.89 28.79 11.15
CA ILE A 92 10.72 28.25 10.45
C ILE A 92 11.06 26.90 9.82
N LYS A 93 12.22 26.76 9.18
CA LYS A 93 12.68 25.47 8.63
C LYS A 93 12.85 24.42 9.72
N LYS A 94 13.32 24.79 10.91
CA LYS A 94 13.49 23.89 12.04
C LYS A 94 12.15 23.52 12.67
N ALA A 95 11.23 24.46 12.86
CA ALA A 95 9.87 24.17 13.34
C ALA A 95 9.06 23.32 12.34
N VAL A 96 9.20 23.59 11.03
CA VAL A 96 8.63 22.75 9.97
C VAL A 96 9.32 21.39 9.94
N SER A 97 10.63 21.32 10.14
CA SER A 97 11.39 20.06 10.25
C SER A 97 10.99 19.25 11.47
N ASP A 98 10.73 19.88 12.61
CA ASP A 98 10.31 19.23 13.85
C ASP A 98 8.84 18.79 13.74
N GLU A 99 7.97 19.60 13.13
CA GLU A 99 6.61 19.20 12.74
C GLU A 99 6.63 18.03 11.75
N MET A 100 7.56 18.02 10.79
CA MET A 100 7.79 16.91 9.87
C MET A 100 8.33 15.68 10.59
N LEU A 101 9.22 15.83 11.55
CA LEU A 101 9.78 14.73 12.34
C LEU A 101 8.69 14.11 13.22
N ILE A 102 7.82 14.93 13.79
CA ILE A 102 6.69 14.51 14.62
C ILE A 102 5.59 13.89 13.77
N ARG A 103 5.20 14.51 12.63
CA ARG A 103 4.23 13.91 11.68
C ARG A 103 4.75 12.61 11.08
N SER A 104 6.04 12.52 10.76
CA SER A 104 6.64 11.26 10.29
C SER A 104 6.75 10.23 11.41
N SER A 105 7.04 10.64 12.65
CA SER A 105 7.03 9.74 13.81
C SER A 105 5.62 9.25 14.15
N LEU A 106 4.61 10.12 14.08
CA LEU A 106 3.20 9.79 14.27
C LEU A 106 2.64 8.95 13.13
N SER A 107 2.97 9.26 11.87
CA SER A 107 2.58 8.42 10.73
C SER A 107 3.27 7.07 10.77
N ASN A 108 4.54 7.01 11.20
CA ASN A 108 5.26 5.76 11.42
C ASN A 108 4.67 4.95 12.59
N PHE A 109 4.21 5.60 13.66
CA PHE A 109 3.54 4.95 14.78
C PHE A 109 2.13 4.44 14.39
N CYS A 110 1.33 5.25 13.71
CA CYS A 110 0.04 4.83 13.16
C CYS A 110 0.19 3.75 12.07
N ALA A 111 1.28 3.74 11.31
CA ALA A 111 1.55 2.68 10.35
C ALA A 111 1.99 1.40 11.05
N SER A 112 2.83 1.47 12.09
CA SER A 112 3.40 0.28 12.75
C SER A 112 2.34 -0.60 13.40
N ARG A 113 1.24 -0.04 13.92
CA ARG A 113 0.10 -0.82 14.45
C ARG A 113 -0.62 -1.64 13.39
N TYR A 114 -0.56 -1.22 12.13
CA TYR A 114 -1.18 -1.92 11.00
C TYR A 114 -0.17 -2.75 10.20
N GLN A 115 1.12 -2.70 10.52
CA GLN A 115 2.12 -3.54 9.85
C GLN A 115 2.04 -4.98 10.35
N LEU A 116 2.32 -5.91 9.44
CA LEU A 116 2.52 -7.30 9.82
C LEU A 116 3.80 -7.45 10.65
N LYS A 117 3.70 -8.22 11.74
CA LYS A 117 4.85 -8.62 12.54
C LYS A 117 5.58 -9.79 11.87
N PRO A 118 6.90 -9.95 12.06
CA PRO A 118 7.66 -11.05 11.47
C PRO A 118 7.09 -12.45 11.75
N SER A 119 6.57 -12.69 12.96
CA SER A 119 5.92 -13.96 13.32
C SER A 119 4.66 -14.26 12.49
N GLN A 120 4.00 -13.24 11.96
CA GLN A 120 2.82 -13.40 11.11
C GLN A 120 3.19 -13.72 9.65
N TYR A 121 4.39 -13.35 9.19
CA TYR A 121 4.89 -13.75 7.87
C TYR A 121 5.02 -15.27 7.77
N GLN A 122 5.58 -15.89 8.80
CA GLN A 122 5.77 -17.34 8.86
C GLN A 122 4.45 -18.12 8.83
N GLN A 123 3.34 -17.52 9.28
CA GLN A 123 2.01 -18.13 9.25
C GLN A 123 1.34 -18.05 7.87
N CYS A 124 1.89 -17.23 6.96
CA CYS A 124 1.36 -17.05 5.62
C CYS A 124 2.07 -17.95 4.57
N ILE A 125 3.22 -18.51 4.91
CA ILE A 125 4.00 -19.36 4.01
C ILE A 125 3.74 -20.84 4.34
N PRO A 126 3.48 -21.70 3.36
CA PRO A 126 3.18 -23.10 3.60
C PRO A 126 4.45 -23.83 4.08
N LYS A 127 4.26 -24.85 4.93
CA LYS A 127 5.36 -25.75 5.30
C LYS A 127 5.62 -26.72 4.16
N LEU A 128 6.87 -26.79 3.71
CA LEU A 128 7.30 -27.84 2.78
C LEU A 128 7.43 -29.17 3.52
N SER A 129 7.06 -30.26 2.85
CA SER A 129 7.15 -31.62 3.39
C SER A 129 7.43 -32.60 2.26
N HIS A 130 8.27 -33.60 2.51
CA HIS A 130 8.50 -34.73 1.58
C HIS A 130 7.23 -35.55 1.30
N LEU A 131 6.21 -35.43 2.15
CA LEU A 131 4.92 -36.12 2.00
C LEU A 131 3.91 -35.29 1.19
N SER A 132 4.25 -34.07 0.80
CA SER A 132 3.37 -33.19 0.04
C SER A 132 3.23 -33.66 -1.41
N SER A 133 1.99 -33.76 -1.89
CA SER A 133 1.68 -34.01 -3.30
C SER A 133 1.73 -32.74 -4.13
N LYS A 134 1.96 -32.87 -5.45
CA LYS A 134 1.84 -31.75 -6.40
C LYS A 134 0.47 -31.06 -6.28
N GLY A 135 0.46 -29.74 -6.13
CA GLY A 135 -0.72 -28.90 -5.94
C GLY A 135 -0.83 -28.25 -4.56
N VAL A 136 -0.01 -28.65 -3.59
CA VAL A 136 0.05 -28.01 -2.26
C VAL A 136 0.58 -26.58 -2.36
N GLY A 137 1.52 -26.32 -3.27
CA GLY A 137 1.97 -24.97 -3.63
C GLY A 137 0.89 -24.13 -4.32
N GLY A 138 -0.28 -24.71 -4.63
CA GLY A 138 -1.37 -24.03 -5.30
C GLY A 138 -1.29 -24.13 -6.82
N ARG A 139 -2.43 -23.90 -7.45
CA ARG A 139 -2.63 -24.01 -8.91
C ARG A 139 -3.40 -22.80 -9.44
N PRO A 140 -2.84 -21.59 -9.47
CA PRO A 140 -3.58 -20.40 -9.87
C PRO A 140 -3.98 -20.43 -11.35
N LEU A 141 -5.19 -19.97 -11.65
CA LEU A 141 -5.63 -19.64 -13.00
C LEU A 141 -5.54 -18.13 -13.20
N LEU A 142 -4.71 -17.70 -14.14
CA LEU A 142 -4.50 -16.31 -14.48
C LEU A 142 -5.24 -16.00 -15.79
N VAL A 143 -6.37 -15.31 -15.67
CA VAL A 143 -7.16 -14.79 -16.79
C VAL A 143 -6.62 -13.41 -17.18
N VAL A 144 -5.51 -13.40 -17.89
CA VAL A 144 -4.65 -12.24 -18.10
C VAL A 144 -4.09 -12.19 -19.51
N GLY A 145 -3.63 -11.00 -19.90
CA GLY A 145 -3.07 -10.73 -21.22
C GLY A 145 -4.11 -10.65 -22.33
N SER A 146 -3.61 -10.22 -23.48
CA SER A 146 -4.36 -10.02 -24.72
C SER A 146 -3.37 -10.00 -25.88
N GLN A 147 -3.86 -9.87 -27.11
CA GLN A 147 -3.03 -9.64 -28.29
C GLN A 147 -1.96 -8.54 -28.07
N LYS A 148 -2.37 -7.42 -27.48
CA LYS A 148 -1.50 -6.25 -27.25
C LYS A 148 -0.68 -6.37 -25.97
N TYR A 149 -1.27 -6.88 -24.89
CA TYR A 149 -0.66 -6.89 -23.56
C TYR A 149 -0.27 -8.30 -23.08
N HIS A 150 0.22 -9.15 -23.99
CA HIS A 150 0.71 -10.51 -23.68
C HIS A 150 1.82 -10.53 -22.61
N GLY A 151 2.61 -9.46 -22.49
CA GLY A 151 3.62 -9.31 -21.44
C GLY A 151 3.04 -9.36 -20.02
N ALA A 152 1.81 -8.87 -19.79
CA ALA A 152 1.17 -8.95 -18.48
C ALA A 152 0.91 -10.40 -18.06
N ALA A 153 0.57 -11.27 -19.01
CA ALA A 153 0.39 -12.69 -18.76
C ALA A 153 1.70 -13.38 -18.36
N ILE A 154 2.78 -13.12 -19.09
CA ILE A 154 4.12 -13.66 -18.80
C ILE A 154 4.59 -13.20 -17.42
N LEU A 155 4.50 -11.90 -17.13
CA LEU A 155 4.97 -11.32 -15.87
C LEU A 155 4.19 -11.85 -14.66
N SER A 156 2.86 -11.93 -14.76
CA SER A 156 2.01 -12.48 -13.70
C SER A 156 2.29 -13.97 -13.46
N ALA A 157 2.50 -14.74 -14.52
CA ALA A 157 2.74 -16.18 -14.40
C ALA A 157 4.11 -16.49 -13.83
N LEU A 158 5.16 -15.80 -14.30
CA LEU A 158 6.51 -15.99 -13.79
C LEU A 158 6.62 -15.54 -12.32
N SER A 159 5.98 -14.44 -11.91
CA SER A 159 5.99 -14.04 -10.51
C SER A 159 5.27 -15.05 -9.62
N CYS A 160 4.15 -15.61 -10.11
CA CYS A 160 3.40 -16.66 -9.42
C CYS A 160 4.27 -17.91 -9.20
N LEU A 161 4.92 -18.42 -10.26
CA LEU A 161 5.82 -19.58 -10.18
C LEU A 161 7.01 -19.31 -9.26
N ARG A 162 7.65 -18.14 -9.37
CA ARG A 162 8.79 -17.76 -8.53
C ARG A 162 8.42 -17.54 -7.06
N THR A 163 7.15 -17.30 -6.77
CA THR A 163 6.64 -17.27 -5.39
C THR A 163 6.53 -18.68 -4.81
N GLY A 164 6.26 -19.68 -5.64
CA GLY A 164 6.21 -21.10 -5.25
C GLY A 164 4.96 -21.86 -5.66
N SER A 165 4.20 -21.40 -6.67
CA SER A 165 3.07 -22.19 -7.19
C SER A 165 3.55 -23.45 -7.91
N ASP A 166 2.84 -24.56 -7.72
CA ASP A 166 3.19 -25.83 -8.37
C ASP A 166 2.77 -25.86 -9.85
N TYR A 167 1.66 -25.18 -10.15
CA TYR A 167 1.13 -25.01 -11.50
C TYR A 167 0.69 -23.57 -11.68
N THR A 168 0.83 -23.06 -12.90
CA THR A 168 0.26 -21.78 -13.28
C THR A 168 -0.45 -21.93 -14.61
N TYR A 169 -1.77 -21.80 -14.59
CA TYR A 169 -2.59 -21.81 -15.79
C TYR A 169 -2.79 -20.38 -16.28
N ILE A 170 -2.66 -20.15 -17.57
CA ILE A 170 -3.04 -18.89 -18.21
C ILE A 170 -4.24 -19.16 -19.11
N LEU A 171 -5.28 -18.33 -18.96
CA LEU A 171 -6.37 -18.22 -19.91
C LEU A 171 -6.37 -16.81 -20.48
N THR A 172 -6.15 -16.67 -21.77
CA THR A 172 -6.14 -15.36 -22.43
C THR A 172 -7.16 -15.31 -23.56
N HIS A 173 -7.32 -14.14 -24.16
CA HIS A 173 -8.03 -13.99 -25.42
C HIS A 173 -7.10 -13.42 -26.50
N GLY A 174 -7.25 -13.94 -27.72
CA GLY A 174 -6.46 -13.53 -28.87
C GLY A 174 -5.32 -14.49 -29.23
N ASN A 175 -4.59 -14.15 -30.29
CA ASN A 175 -3.81 -15.11 -31.07
C ASN A 175 -2.32 -15.16 -30.68
N LYS A 176 -1.96 -14.71 -29.46
CA LYS A 176 -0.56 -14.62 -28.99
C LYS A 176 -0.18 -15.68 -27.95
N LEU A 177 -0.95 -16.77 -27.85
CA LEU A 177 -0.63 -17.91 -26.99
C LEU A 177 0.78 -18.47 -27.19
N ASN A 178 1.23 -18.57 -28.45
CA ASN A 178 2.56 -19.12 -28.76
C ASN A 178 3.67 -18.29 -28.11
N VAL A 179 3.55 -16.95 -28.17
CA VAL A 179 4.52 -16.04 -27.53
C VAL A 179 4.57 -16.23 -26.01
N ILE A 180 3.41 -16.43 -25.39
CA ILE A 180 3.32 -16.67 -23.94
C ILE A 180 3.96 -18.03 -23.58
N SER A 181 3.68 -19.06 -24.38
CA SER A 181 4.16 -20.43 -24.16
C SER A 181 5.66 -20.56 -24.43
N GLU A 182 6.19 -19.79 -25.38
CA GLU A 182 7.64 -19.71 -25.66
C GLU A 182 8.42 -19.00 -24.55
N ALA A 183 7.77 -18.14 -23.77
CA ALA A 183 8.44 -17.39 -22.70
C ALA A 183 8.86 -18.29 -21.52
N SER A 184 8.12 -19.37 -21.25
CA SER A 184 8.51 -20.39 -20.27
C SER A 184 7.74 -21.70 -20.49
N PRO A 185 8.43 -22.85 -20.49
CA PRO A 185 7.79 -24.17 -20.59
C PRO A 185 7.03 -24.58 -19.31
N ASP A 186 7.19 -23.84 -18.21
CA ASP A 186 6.54 -24.11 -16.92
C ASP A 186 5.09 -23.58 -16.87
N ILE A 187 4.68 -22.83 -17.90
CA ILE A 187 3.38 -22.18 -17.99
C ILE A 187 2.44 -23.05 -18.83
N ILE A 188 1.25 -23.35 -18.30
CA ILE A 188 0.20 -24.06 -19.04
C ILE A 188 -0.78 -23.02 -19.60
N THR A 189 -0.86 -22.90 -20.92
CA THR A 189 -1.66 -21.86 -21.57
C THR A 189 -2.90 -22.44 -22.26
N ALA A 190 -3.97 -21.66 -22.28
CA ALA A 190 -5.19 -21.94 -23.03
C ALA A 190 -5.79 -20.62 -23.54
N ASN A 191 -6.48 -20.68 -24.68
CA ASN A 191 -7.18 -19.53 -25.25
C ASN A 191 -8.67 -19.72 -25.08
N PHE A 192 -9.33 -18.67 -24.59
CA PHE A 192 -10.75 -18.68 -24.31
C PHE A 192 -11.61 -19.07 -25.52
N ASN A 193 -11.20 -18.68 -26.72
CA ASN A 193 -11.94 -19.01 -27.94
C ASN A 193 -11.83 -20.49 -28.34
N ASP A 194 -10.81 -21.20 -27.82
CA ASP A 194 -10.47 -22.56 -28.22
C ASP A 194 -10.92 -23.61 -27.19
N VAL A 195 -11.35 -23.17 -25.99
CA VAL A 195 -11.77 -24.05 -24.91
C VAL A 195 -13.30 -24.09 -24.76
N ALA A 196 -13.82 -25.24 -24.34
CA ALA A 196 -15.24 -25.38 -24.03
C ALA A 196 -15.66 -24.51 -22.84
N ASP A 197 -16.93 -24.11 -22.79
CA ASP A 197 -17.52 -23.28 -21.72
C ASP A 197 -17.30 -23.84 -20.30
N ASP A 198 -17.11 -25.16 -20.18
CA ASP A 198 -16.89 -25.84 -18.91
C ASP A 198 -15.41 -26.05 -18.54
N TYR A 199 -14.47 -25.56 -19.37
CA TYR A 199 -13.02 -25.70 -19.14
C TYR A 199 -12.62 -25.22 -17.74
N VAL A 200 -13.04 -24.01 -17.38
CA VAL A 200 -12.73 -23.40 -16.07
C VAL A 200 -13.39 -24.17 -14.92
N LYS A 201 -14.53 -24.82 -15.17
CA LYS A 201 -15.21 -25.65 -14.16
C LYS A 201 -14.44 -26.93 -13.85
N LYS A 202 -13.81 -27.52 -14.87
CA LYS A 202 -13.03 -28.76 -14.76
C LYS A 202 -11.59 -28.54 -14.32
N LEU A 203 -11.07 -27.33 -14.48
CA LEU A 203 -9.69 -27.02 -14.13
C LEU A 203 -9.49 -27.09 -12.60
N PRO A 204 -8.52 -27.85 -12.10
CA PRO A 204 -8.28 -28.00 -10.67
C PRO A 204 -7.50 -26.79 -10.11
N CYS A 205 -7.93 -25.57 -10.45
CA CYS A 205 -7.30 -24.35 -9.96
C CYS A 205 -7.65 -24.08 -8.50
N THR A 206 -6.77 -23.40 -7.77
CA THR A 206 -6.98 -23.07 -6.34
C THR A 206 -7.38 -21.62 -6.11
N SER A 207 -6.94 -20.73 -7.00
CA SER A 207 -7.26 -19.29 -7.03
C SER A 207 -7.42 -18.82 -8.47
N ILE A 208 -8.06 -17.68 -8.66
CA ILE A 208 -8.28 -17.10 -9.98
C ILE A 208 -7.91 -15.61 -9.95
N LEU A 209 -6.97 -15.20 -10.80
CA LEU A 209 -6.68 -13.80 -11.10
C LEU A 209 -7.35 -13.43 -12.41
N ILE A 210 -7.96 -12.25 -12.50
CA ILE A 210 -8.46 -11.71 -13.76
C ILE A 210 -8.15 -10.22 -13.91
N GLY A 211 -7.78 -9.81 -15.13
CA GLY A 211 -7.84 -8.41 -15.55
C GLY A 211 -6.53 -7.78 -16.01
N SER A 212 -5.38 -8.25 -15.52
CA SER A 212 -4.07 -7.71 -15.93
C SER A 212 -3.87 -7.87 -17.45
N GLY A 213 -3.83 -6.76 -18.18
CA GLY A 213 -3.63 -6.75 -19.63
C GLY A 213 -4.76 -7.33 -20.49
N LEU A 214 -5.99 -7.38 -19.98
CA LEU A 214 -7.13 -7.90 -20.76
C LEU A 214 -7.53 -6.98 -21.92
N ASP A 215 -7.16 -5.69 -21.92
CA ASP A 215 -7.75 -4.71 -22.84
C ASP A 215 -9.25 -4.48 -22.55
N ARG A 216 -9.88 -3.52 -23.23
CA ARG A 216 -11.28 -3.11 -22.98
C ARG A 216 -12.18 -3.29 -24.20
N ASN A 217 -11.97 -4.38 -24.93
CA ASN A 217 -12.76 -4.74 -26.11
C ASN A 217 -13.87 -5.76 -25.77
N GLU A 218 -14.71 -6.06 -26.76
CA GLU A 218 -15.86 -6.96 -26.59
C GLU A 218 -15.44 -8.40 -26.22
N SER A 219 -14.33 -8.89 -26.76
CA SER A 219 -13.78 -10.21 -26.42
C SER A 219 -13.37 -10.28 -24.95
N ALA A 220 -12.66 -9.26 -24.46
CA ALA A 220 -12.28 -9.14 -23.06
C ALA A 220 -13.51 -9.06 -22.13
N GLN A 221 -14.56 -8.34 -22.55
CA GLN A 221 -15.82 -8.25 -21.81
C GLN A 221 -16.52 -9.61 -21.72
N LYS A 222 -16.65 -10.32 -22.85
CA LYS A 222 -17.24 -11.67 -22.90
C LYS A 222 -16.48 -12.64 -22.01
N LEU A 223 -15.15 -12.62 -22.08
CA LEU A 223 -14.28 -13.41 -21.20
C LEU A 223 -14.55 -13.06 -19.72
N PHE A 224 -14.50 -11.79 -19.34
CA PHE A 224 -14.72 -11.39 -17.94
C PHE A 224 -16.09 -11.83 -17.41
N PHE A 225 -17.16 -11.63 -18.18
CA PHE A 225 -18.51 -12.05 -17.77
C PHE A 225 -18.64 -13.57 -17.67
N SER A 226 -18.10 -14.30 -18.64
CA SER A 226 -18.13 -15.77 -18.64
C SER A 226 -17.39 -16.32 -17.42
N ILE A 227 -16.24 -15.74 -17.06
CA ILE A 227 -15.51 -16.13 -15.85
C ILE A 227 -16.31 -15.76 -14.61
N ALA A 228 -16.75 -14.52 -14.45
CA ALA A 228 -17.45 -14.05 -13.25
C ALA A 228 -18.70 -14.87 -12.86
N GLU A 229 -19.38 -15.50 -13.84
CA GLU A 229 -20.59 -16.30 -13.65
C GLU A 229 -20.35 -17.77 -13.25
N VAL A 230 -19.12 -18.27 -13.34
CA VAL A 230 -18.82 -19.70 -13.13
C VAL A 230 -18.86 -20.09 -11.65
N VAL A 231 -19.69 -21.09 -11.31
CA VAL A 231 -19.93 -21.58 -9.93
C VAL A 231 -18.65 -21.93 -9.14
N PRO A 232 -17.67 -22.70 -9.65
CA PRO A 232 -16.43 -22.97 -8.92
C PRO A 232 -15.62 -21.73 -8.55
N ILE A 233 -15.86 -20.57 -9.17
CA ILE A 233 -15.25 -19.30 -8.74
C ILE A 233 -15.82 -18.87 -7.41
N LYS A 234 -17.10 -19.11 -7.10
CA LYS A 234 -17.72 -18.74 -5.81
C LYS A 234 -17.07 -19.45 -4.61
N GLU A 235 -16.36 -20.54 -4.88
CA GLU A 235 -15.70 -21.37 -3.89
C GLU A 235 -14.18 -21.16 -3.81
N LYS A 236 -13.63 -20.16 -4.51
CA LYS A 236 -12.17 -19.91 -4.57
C LYS A 236 -11.85 -18.41 -4.40
N PRO A 237 -10.67 -18.04 -3.90
CA PRO A 237 -10.18 -16.67 -3.95
C PRO A 237 -10.21 -16.14 -5.38
N PHE A 238 -10.78 -14.95 -5.58
CA PHE A 238 -10.94 -14.31 -6.89
C PHE A 238 -10.36 -12.91 -6.88
N ILE A 239 -9.22 -12.74 -7.54
CA ILE A 239 -8.44 -11.50 -7.60
C ILE A 239 -8.83 -10.76 -8.88
N ILE A 240 -9.18 -9.48 -8.75
CA ILE A 240 -9.56 -8.60 -9.85
C ILE A 240 -8.57 -7.43 -9.89
N ASP A 241 -7.76 -7.36 -10.95
CA ASP A 241 -6.73 -6.34 -11.15
C ASP A 241 -6.97 -5.56 -12.45
N ALA A 242 -6.43 -4.33 -12.54
CA ALA A 242 -6.38 -3.52 -13.76
C ALA A 242 -7.71 -3.45 -14.54
N ASP A 243 -7.75 -3.93 -15.79
CA ASP A 243 -8.96 -3.88 -16.63
C ASP A 243 -10.12 -4.71 -16.06
N GLY A 244 -9.84 -5.69 -15.22
CA GLY A 244 -10.85 -6.41 -14.45
C GLY A 244 -11.66 -5.49 -13.53
N LEU A 245 -11.04 -4.45 -12.95
CA LEU A 245 -11.73 -3.46 -12.11
C LEU A 245 -12.68 -2.57 -12.94
N TYR A 246 -12.32 -2.31 -14.19
CA TYR A 246 -13.21 -1.62 -15.12
C TYR A 246 -14.46 -2.46 -15.40
N PHE A 247 -14.27 -3.73 -15.77
CA PHE A 247 -15.40 -4.64 -16.05
C PHE A 247 -16.23 -4.94 -14.80
N LEU A 248 -15.62 -5.04 -13.62
CA LEU A 248 -16.31 -5.13 -12.34
C LEU A 248 -17.31 -3.99 -12.17
N GLY A 249 -16.90 -2.75 -12.43
CA GLY A 249 -17.78 -1.59 -12.36
C GLY A 249 -18.93 -1.64 -13.38
N VAL A 250 -18.76 -2.33 -14.51
CA VAL A 250 -19.84 -2.58 -15.48
C VAL A 250 -20.79 -3.66 -14.97
N VAL A 251 -20.27 -4.80 -14.49
CA VAL A 251 -21.09 -5.90 -13.97
C VAL A 251 -21.89 -5.45 -12.76
N MET A 252 -21.31 -4.74 -11.80
CA MET A 252 -22.02 -4.33 -10.59
C MET A 252 -23.19 -3.39 -10.87
N LYS A 253 -23.20 -2.67 -12.01
CA LYS A 253 -24.34 -1.86 -12.45
C LYS A 253 -25.49 -2.70 -13.01
N THR A 254 -25.17 -3.80 -13.70
CA THR A 254 -26.17 -4.64 -14.38
C THR A 254 -26.61 -5.85 -13.54
N LYS A 255 -25.72 -6.36 -12.68
CA LYS A 255 -25.87 -7.53 -11.81
C LYS A 255 -25.19 -7.24 -10.45
N PRO A 256 -25.79 -6.42 -9.58
CA PRO A 256 -25.19 -6.04 -8.30
C PRO A 256 -24.90 -7.24 -7.37
N ASP A 257 -25.67 -8.33 -7.50
CA ASP A 257 -25.56 -9.51 -6.65
C ASP A 257 -24.62 -10.60 -7.19
N VAL A 258 -23.86 -10.33 -8.27
CA VAL A 258 -23.02 -11.34 -8.95
C VAL A 258 -22.02 -12.05 -8.00
N PHE A 259 -21.59 -11.36 -6.95
CA PHE A 259 -20.64 -11.87 -5.95
C PHE A 259 -21.26 -12.17 -4.57
N VAL A 260 -22.58 -12.09 -4.44
CA VAL A 260 -23.27 -12.44 -3.18
C VAL A 260 -23.19 -13.94 -2.93
N GLY A 261 -22.98 -14.32 -1.66
CA GLY A 261 -22.97 -15.72 -1.21
C GLY A 261 -21.68 -16.49 -1.52
N ARG A 262 -20.58 -15.79 -1.84
CA ARG A 262 -19.27 -16.43 -2.04
C ARG A 262 -18.69 -16.93 -0.71
N LYS A 263 -18.02 -18.07 -0.76
CA LYS A 263 -17.29 -18.63 0.39
C LYS A 263 -15.99 -17.87 0.65
N TYR A 264 -15.32 -17.43 -0.42
CA TYR A 264 -14.08 -16.67 -0.37
C TYR A 264 -14.29 -15.24 -0.88
N PRO A 265 -13.61 -14.24 -0.29
CA PRO A 265 -13.73 -12.86 -0.73
C PRO A 265 -13.26 -12.67 -2.16
N ILE A 266 -13.85 -11.69 -2.83
CA ILE A 266 -13.20 -11.07 -3.98
C ILE A 266 -12.09 -10.15 -3.47
N ILE A 267 -10.95 -10.16 -4.16
CA ILE A 267 -9.77 -9.36 -3.82
C ILE A 267 -9.60 -8.33 -4.93
N LEU A 268 -9.74 -7.06 -4.60
CA LEU A 268 -9.57 -5.96 -5.54
C LEU A 268 -8.20 -5.34 -5.34
N THR A 269 -7.44 -5.11 -6.42
CA THR A 269 -6.08 -4.56 -6.34
C THR A 269 -5.92 -3.22 -7.06
N PRO A 270 -6.78 -2.21 -6.82
CA PRO A 270 -6.65 -0.91 -7.50
C PRO A 270 -5.37 -0.18 -7.13
N ASN A 271 -4.73 0.48 -8.08
CA ASN A 271 -3.86 1.60 -7.77
C ASN A 271 -4.69 2.81 -7.27
N ALA A 272 -4.05 3.83 -6.70
CA ALA A 272 -4.75 5.01 -6.18
C ALA A 272 -5.74 5.64 -7.19
N ARG A 273 -5.39 5.75 -8.49
CA ARG A 273 -6.29 6.31 -9.52
C ARG A 273 -7.48 5.41 -9.80
N GLU A 274 -7.25 4.11 -9.91
CA GLU A 274 -8.32 3.13 -10.08
C GLU A 274 -9.26 3.12 -8.88
N PHE A 275 -8.72 3.22 -7.67
CA PHE A 275 -9.48 3.31 -6.43
C PHE A 275 -10.36 4.55 -6.41
N ALA A 276 -9.82 5.74 -6.72
CA ALA A 276 -10.60 6.97 -6.75
C ALA A 276 -11.74 6.89 -7.77
N SER A 277 -11.46 6.42 -8.99
CA SER A 277 -12.49 6.24 -10.02
C SER A 277 -13.58 5.24 -9.59
N PHE A 278 -13.20 4.14 -8.95
CA PHE A 278 -14.15 3.13 -8.48
C PHE A 278 -14.96 3.63 -7.28
N TYR A 279 -14.32 4.29 -6.31
CA TYR A 279 -14.95 4.89 -5.15
C TYR A 279 -16.00 5.94 -5.55
N GLN A 280 -15.65 6.86 -6.47
CA GLN A 280 -16.58 7.86 -7.00
C GLN A 280 -17.81 7.22 -7.68
N LYS A 281 -17.62 6.13 -8.44
CA LYS A 281 -18.75 5.43 -9.08
C LYS A 281 -19.70 4.78 -8.07
N ILE A 282 -19.21 4.37 -6.91
CA ILE A 282 -19.98 3.68 -5.88
C ILE A 282 -20.68 4.66 -4.93
N PHE A 283 -19.99 5.73 -4.52
CA PHE A 283 -20.49 6.66 -3.50
C PHE A 283 -20.93 8.03 -4.04
N GLY A 284 -20.56 8.39 -5.27
CA GLY A 284 -20.83 9.71 -5.83
C GLY A 284 -19.98 10.84 -5.23
N GLU A 285 -18.94 10.51 -4.48
CA GLU A 285 -18.03 11.46 -3.81
C GLU A 285 -16.56 11.04 -4.03
N GLU A 286 -15.61 11.96 -3.81
CA GLU A 286 -14.18 11.65 -3.89
C GLU A 286 -13.66 11.02 -2.57
N PRO A 287 -12.68 10.08 -2.64
CA PRO A 287 -12.09 9.50 -1.44
C PRO A 287 -11.25 10.54 -0.66
N THR A 288 -11.36 10.54 0.67
CA THR A 288 -10.54 11.37 1.55
C THR A 288 -9.22 10.68 1.92
N GLY A 289 -8.22 11.45 2.38
CA GLY A 289 -6.91 10.91 2.79
C GLY A 289 -5.94 10.63 1.63
N TYR A 290 -6.43 10.63 0.38
CA TYR A 290 -5.62 10.49 -0.83
C TYR A 290 -5.38 11.82 -1.57
N SER A 291 -5.91 12.93 -1.03
CA SER A 291 -6.06 14.24 -1.69
C SER A 291 -4.74 14.96 -2.03
N SER A 292 -3.58 14.44 -1.61
CA SER A 292 -2.24 14.95 -1.97
C SER A 292 -1.51 14.09 -3.01
N CYS A 293 -2.05 12.93 -3.42
CA CYS A 293 -1.47 12.08 -4.46
C CYS A 293 -1.95 12.42 -5.89
N PHE A 294 -3.06 13.17 -6.01
CA PHE A 294 -3.69 13.50 -7.29
C PHE A 294 -3.38 14.92 -7.78
N GLU A 295 -3.03 15.85 -6.89
CA GLU A 295 -2.56 17.17 -7.29
C GLU A 295 -1.08 17.11 -7.65
N LYS A 296 -0.80 17.40 -8.92
CA LYS A 296 0.50 17.73 -9.52
C LYS A 296 1.62 17.87 -8.49
N ALA A 297 2.39 16.80 -8.30
CA ALA A 297 3.73 16.81 -7.70
C ALA A 297 4.76 17.56 -8.57
N SER A 298 4.32 18.63 -9.22
CA SER A 298 5.07 19.50 -10.10
C SER A 298 4.67 20.91 -9.68
N ILE A 299 5.47 21.51 -8.78
CA ILE A 299 6.01 22.88 -8.89
C ILE A 299 6.51 23.44 -7.54
N GLN A 300 6.15 22.90 -6.36
CA GLN A 300 6.43 23.66 -5.11
C GLN A 300 6.84 22.87 -3.85
N GLY A 301 7.52 21.73 -3.96
CA GLY A 301 8.12 21.07 -2.78
C GLY A 301 7.12 20.72 -1.66
N LYS A 302 5.81 20.69 -1.95
CA LYS A 302 4.77 20.23 -1.03
C LYS A 302 4.94 18.72 -0.85
N PHE A 303 5.36 18.33 0.34
CA PHE A 303 5.43 16.93 0.72
C PHE A 303 4.02 16.33 0.71
N ILE A 304 3.91 15.18 0.05
CA ILE A 304 2.71 14.34 0.06
C ILE A 304 2.60 13.75 1.46
N SER A 305 1.87 14.42 2.35
CA SER A 305 1.38 13.76 3.56
C SER A 305 0.10 13.02 3.15
N VAL A 306 0.16 11.69 3.19
CA VAL A 306 -1.04 10.85 3.19
C VAL A 306 -1.57 10.91 4.61
N ASP A 307 -2.79 11.40 4.79
CA ASP A 307 -3.50 11.20 6.05
C ASP A 307 -3.92 9.72 6.10
N LEU A 308 -3.06 8.92 6.76
CA LEU A 308 -3.19 7.48 6.77
C LEU A 308 -4.51 7.02 7.39
N GLU A 309 -4.98 7.69 8.45
CA GLU A 309 -6.24 7.33 9.11
C GLU A 309 -7.43 7.61 8.20
N SER A 310 -7.48 8.80 7.59
CA SER A 310 -8.54 9.14 6.64
C SER A 310 -8.54 8.22 5.42
N ALA A 311 -7.35 7.85 4.94
CA ALA A 311 -7.21 6.88 3.84
C ALA A 311 -7.74 5.51 4.26
N ILE A 312 -7.32 4.97 5.41
CA ILE A 312 -7.80 3.68 5.94
C ILE A 312 -9.32 3.69 6.11
N GLN A 313 -9.90 4.75 6.67
CA GLN A 313 -11.34 4.88 6.86
C GLN A 313 -12.09 4.80 5.51
N THR A 314 -11.54 5.44 4.48
CA THR A 314 -12.10 5.45 3.13
C THR A 314 -12.01 4.09 2.44
N VAL A 315 -10.86 3.41 2.56
CA VAL A 315 -10.69 2.05 2.05
C VAL A 315 -11.63 1.08 2.75
N LYS A 316 -11.73 1.18 4.08
CA LYS A 316 -12.62 0.36 4.90
C LYS A 316 -14.08 0.56 4.52
N LYS A 317 -14.52 1.81 4.33
CA LYS A 317 -15.88 2.14 3.88
C LYS A 317 -16.24 1.44 2.57
N LEU A 318 -15.34 1.43 1.58
CA LEU A 318 -15.57 0.73 0.31
C LEU A 318 -15.54 -0.80 0.47
N SER A 319 -14.57 -1.31 1.25
CA SER A 319 -14.44 -2.75 1.58
C SER A 319 -15.73 -3.29 2.18
N ASP A 320 -16.27 -2.60 3.19
CA ASP A 320 -17.48 -3.00 3.91
C ASP A 320 -18.73 -2.85 3.03
N LYS A 321 -18.78 -1.83 2.16
CA LYS A 321 -19.93 -1.61 1.26
C LYS A 321 -20.10 -2.73 0.23
N ILE A 322 -19.02 -3.32 -0.25
CA ILE A 322 -19.01 -4.35 -1.31
C ILE A 322 -18.76 -5.75 -0.73
N ASP A 323 -18.44 -5.87 0.56
CA ASP A 323 -17.91 -7.08 1.22
C ASP A 323 -16.75 -7.70 0.42
N CYS A 324 -15.73 -6.88 0.16
CA CYS A 324 -14.54 -7.28 -0.59
C CYS A 324 -13.24 -7.03 0.20
N CYS A 325 -12.24 -7.89 -0.03
CA CYS A 325 -10.89 -7.56 0.36
C CYS A 325 -10.34 -6.57 -0.67
N ILE A 326 -9.86 -5.42 -0.24
CA ILE A 326 -9.36 -4.39 -1.15
C ILE A 326 -7.94 -4.01 -0.75
N LEU A 327 -7.06 -3.95 -1.75
CA LEU A 327 -5.68 -3.50 -1.65
C LEU A 327 -5.51 -2.24 -2.50
N VAL A 328 -5.35 -1.09 -1.85
CA VAL A 328 -5.05 0.17 -2.55
C VAL A 328 -3.54 0.34 -2.66
N LYS A 329 -3.01 0.19 -3.88
CA LYS A 329 -1.57 0.26 -4.18
C LYS A 329 -1.09 1.72 -4.26
N ASN A 330 -0.06 2.06 -3.48
CA ASN A 330 0.57 3.38 -3.48
C ASN A 330 2.01 3.29 -2.91
N MET A 331 2.59 4.40 -2.44
CA MET A 331 3.85 4.39 -1.71
C MET A 331 3.75 3.50 -0.45
N VAL A 332 2.66 3.67 0.31
CA VAL A 332 2.20 2.76 1.37
C VAL A 332 0.93 2.09 0.87
N ASP A 333 0.93 0.77 0.79
CA ASP A 333 -0.27 0.03 0.36
C ASP A 333 -1.15 -0.21 1.59
N ILE A 334 -2.46 -0.10 1.40
CA ILE A 334 -3.46 -0.28 2.45
C ILE A 334 -4.37 -1.42 2.03
N CYS A 335 -4.48 -2.45 2.87
CA CYS A 335 -5.38 -3.56 2.66
C CYS A 335 -6.43 -3.66 3.78
N CYS A 336 -7.70 -3.77 3.40
CA CYS A 336 -8.81 -3.89 4.32
C CYS A 336 -9.73 -5.06 3.94
N TYR A 337 -10.24 -5.78 4.94
CA TYR A 337 -11.36 -6.72 4.80
C TYR A 337 -12.01 -6.99 6.16
N ARG A 338 -13.33 -6.81 6.27
CA ARG A 338 -14.13 -7.13 7.48
C ARG A 338 -13.48 -6.64 8.79
N GLY A 339 -13.15 -5.36 8.82
CA GLY A 339 -12.52 -4.70 9.98
C GLY A 339 -11.02 -4.99 10.17
N GLN A 340 -10.43 -5.99 9.52
CA GLN A 340 -8.97 -6.17 9.51
C GLN A 340 -8.34 -5.14 8.57
N VAL A 341 -7.31 -4.45 9.07
CA VAL A 341 -6.53 -3.47 8.32
C VAL A 341 -5.06 -3.82 8.43
N ARG A 342 -4.37 -3.81 7.29
CA ARG A 342 -2.91 -3.94 7.22
C ARG A 342 -2.32 -2.93 6.25
N VAL A 343 -1.10 -2.50 6.53
CA VAL A 343 -0.33 -1.60 5.66
C VAL A 343 1.06 -2.14 5.41
N THR A 344 1.63 -1.82 4.24
CA THR A 344 3.03 -2.15 3.97
C THR A 344 3.98 -1.32 4.83
N LYS A 345 5.02 -1.98 5.34
CA LYS A 345 6.19 -1.37 5.99
C LYS A 345 7.19 -0.86 4.96
N ASN A 346 7.47 -1.65 3.91
CA ASN A 346 8.45 -1.27 2.91
C ASN A 346 7.85 -0.30 1.89
N LEU A 347 8.66 0.67 1.44
CA LEU A 347 8.26 1.63 0.41
C LEU A 347 8.58 1.14 -1.01
N GLY A 348 9.35 0.04 -1.12
CA GLY A 348 9.80 -0.51 -2.39
C GLY A 348 10.95 0.30 -3.00
N MET A 349 10.93 0.46 -4.32
CA MET A 349 11.96 1.20 -5.05
C MET A 349 11.45 2.56 -5.53
N VAL A 350 12.36 3.52 -5.69
CA VAL A 350 12.02 4.89 -6.14
C VAL A 350 11.60 4.97 -7.61
N LYS A 351 12.04 4.00 -8.42
CA LYS A 351 11.63 3.88 -9.82
C LYS A 351 10.30 3.12 -9.92
N ARG A 352 9.43 3.53 -10.84
CA ARG A 352 8.26 2.73 -11.23
C ARG A 352 8.61 1.93 -12.48
N ALA A 353 8.74 0.61 -12.36
CA ALA A 353 8.90 -0.25 -13.53
C ALA A 353 7.52 -0.65 -14.07
N SER A 354 7.37 -0.64 -15.40
CA SER A 354 6.17 -1.19 -16.04
C SER A 354 6.02 -2.66 -15.69
N GLY A 355 4.79 -3.12 -15.43
CA GLY A 355 4.48 -4.51 -15.10
C GLY A 355 4.61 -4.89 -13.62
N GLN A 356 5.01 -3.98 -12.72
CA GLN A 356 5.05 -4.26 -11.28
C GLN A 356 3.69 -4.67 -10.70
N GLY A 357 2.60 -4.10 -11.21
CA GLY A 357 1.25 -4.49 -10.83
C GLY A 357 0.93 -5.93 -11.22
N ASP A 358 1.36 -6.36 -12.41
CA ASP A 358 1.21 -7.73 -12.92
C ASP A 358 1.98 -8.71 -12.02
N LEU A 359 3.21 -8.35 -11.62
CA LEU A 359 3.99 -9.15 -10.67
C LEU A 359 3.21 -9.37 -9.38
N LEU A 360 2.75 -8.28 -8.77
CA LEU A 360 2.02 -8.32 -7.50
C LEU A 360 0.73 -9.13 -7.61
N ALA A 361 -0.01 -8.98 -8.71
CA ALA A 361 -1.23 -9.75 -8.95
C ALA A 361 -0.94 -11.27 -9.00
N GLY A 362 0.15 -11.67 -9.68
CA GLY A 362 0.62 -13.07 -9.70
C GLY A 362 1.08 -13.58 -8.34
N VAL A 363 1.84 -12.78 -7.58
CA VAL A 363 2.28 -13.12 -6.21
C VAL A 363 1.08 -13.32 -5.28
N ILE A 364 0.08 -12.41 -5.34
CA ILE A 364 -1.17 -12.53 -4.58
C ILE A 364 -1.90 -13.82 -4.97
N ALA A 365 -2.03 -14.10 -6.27
CA ALA A 365 -2.74 -15.30 -6.75
C ALA A 365 -2.13 -16.59 -6.20
N CYS A 366 -0.81 -16.63 -5.97
CA CYS A 366 -0.13 -17.73 -5.32
C CYS A 366 -0.44 -17.79 -3.81
N LEU A 367 -0.11 -16.73 -3.06
CA LEU A 367 -0.12 -16.68 -1.60
C LEU A 367 -1.51 -16.80 -0.96
N VAL A 368 -2.56 -16.32 -1.62
CA VAL A 368 -3.93 -16.40 -1.06
C VAL A 368 -4.43 -17.84 -0.87
N ASN A 369 -3.72 -18.83 -1.43
CA ASN A 369 -4.01 -20.24 -1.21
C ASN A 369 -3.43 -20.81 0.09
N TRP A 370 -2.46 -20.13 0.72
CA TRP A 370 -1.60 -20.75 1.74
C TRP A 370 -1.95 -20.39 3.19
N GLY A 371 -2.82 -19.41 3.45
CA GLY A 371 -3.08 -18.96 4.81
C GLY A 371 -4.52 -18.58 5.08
N SER A 372 -4.83 -18.44 6.37
CA SER A 372 -6.19 -18.22 6.86
C SER A 372 -6.65 -16.77 6.80
N SER A 373 -5.73 -15.80 6.88
CA SER A 373 -6.06 -14.37 6.74
C SER A 373 -5.69 -13.86 5.36
N VAL A 374 -6.71 -13.57 4.55
CA VAL A 374 -6.55 -12.96 3.22
C VAL A 374 -5.81 -11.63 3.27
N VAL A 375 -6.08 -10.79 4.28
CA VAL A 375 -5.45 -9.46 4.42
C VAL A 375 -3.95 -9.62 4.68
N ASN A 376 -3.57 -10.58 5.53
CA ASN A 376 -2.15 -10.86 5.78
C ASN A 376 -1.47 -11.40 4.52
N GLN A 377 -2.12 -12.30 3.78
CA GLN A 377 -1.56 -12.85 2.52
C GLN A 377 -1.34 -11.78 1.46
N VAL A 378 -2.32 -10.89 1.30
CA VAL A 378 -2.26 -9.80 0.33
C VAL A 378 -1.17 -8.79 0.69
N ILE A 379 -1.03 -8.39 1.96
CA ILE A 379 0.06 -7.48 2.36
C ILE A 379 1.42 -8.15 2.32
N LEU A 380 1.53 -9.43 2.68
CA LEU A 380 2.79 -10.15 2.51
C LEU A 380 3.22 -10.19 1.03
N SER A 381 2.27 -10.37 0.12
CA SER A 381 2.52 -10.29 -1.32
C SER A 381 3.11 -8.94 -1.73
N CYS A 382 2.57 -7.84 -1.19
CA CYS A 382 3.13 -6.50 -1.38
C CYS A 382 4.55 -6.38 -0.84
N GLU A 383 4.80 -6.86 0.39
CA GLU A 383 6.12 -6.83 1.01
C GLU A 383 7.16 -7.59 0.18
N ILE A 384 6.83 -8.78 -0.30
CA ILE A 384 7.69 -9.58 -1.18
C ILE A 384 8.08 -8.76 -2.41
N VAL A 385 7.10 -8.23 -3.16
CA VAL A 385 7.38 -7.46 -4.38
C VAL A 385 8.16 -6.18 -4.08
N LYS A 386 7.85 -5.47 -2.99
CA LYS A 386 8.54 -4.23 -2.62
C LYS A 386 10.00 -4.49 -2.22
N ILE A 387 10.27 -5.53 -1.42
CA ILE A 387 11.64 -5.89 -1.02
C ILE A 387 12.43 -6.42 -2.24
N SER A 388 11.82 -7.27 -3.07
CA SER A 388 12.44 -7.75 -4.32
C SER A 388 12.76 -6.58 -5.25
N ALA A 389 11.88 -5.59 -5.36
CA ALA A 389 12.12 -4.39 -6.16
C ALA A 389 13.29 -3.56 -5.61
N GLN A 390 13.41 -3.43 -4.30
CA GLN A 390 14.54 -2.73 -3.65
C GLN A 390 15.87 -3.45 -3.89
N LYS A 391 15.90 -4.79 -3.79
CA LYS A 391 17.08 -5.60 -4.11
C LYS A 391 17.48 -5.44 -5.59
N ALA A 392 16.54 -5.59 -6.51
CA ALA A 392 16.77 -5.41 -7.94
C ALA A 392 17.28 -4.00 -8.26
N PHE A 393 16.66 -2.97 -7.65
CA PHE A 393 17.07 -1.58 -7.80
C PHE A 393 18.47 -1.31 -7.26
N THR A 394 18.88 -2.00 -6.19
CA THR A 394 20.23 -1.85 -5.65
C THR A 394 21.28 -2.30 -6.66
N LYS A 395 20.99 -3.37 -7.44
CA LYS A 395 21.86 -3.94 -8.48
C LYS A 395 21.78 -3.19 -9.81
N LYS A 396 20.58 -2.81 -10.26
CA LYS A 396 20.32 -2.31 -11.62
C LYS A 396 20.03 -0.81 -11.70
N LYS A 397 19.78 -0.15 -10.56
CA LYS A 397 19.50 1.29 -10.43
C LYS A 397 18.40 1.73 -11.42
N LEU A 398 18.63 2.77 -12.20
CA LEU A 398 17.68 3.27 -13.21
C LEU A 398 17.32 2.22 -14.27
N GLY A 399 18.18 1.22 -14.51
CA GLY A 399 17.95 0.15 -15.48
C GLY A 399 16.99 -0.95 -15.02
N THR A 400 16.52 -0.91 -13.78
CA THR A 400 15.67 -1.98 -13.20
C THR A 400 14.37 -2.18 -13.97
N VAL A 401 14.12 -3.39 -14.46
CA VAL A 401 12.86 -3.79 -15.12
C VAL A 401 12.11 -4.84 -14.29
N ALA A 402 10.86 -5.17 -14.67
CA ALA A 402 10.04 -6.14 -13.93
C ALA A 402 10.68 -7.53 -13.83
N GLN A 403 11.40 -7.98 -14.87
CA GLN A 403 12.12 -9.26 -14.83
C GLN A 403 13.24 -9.28 -13.78
N ASP A 404 13.94 -8.15 -13.56
CA ASP A 404 14.92 -8.07 -12.48
C ASP A 404 14.26 -8.27 -11.11
N ILE A 405 13.04 -7.73 -10.93
CA ILE A 405 12.27 -7.89 -9.70
C ILE A 405 11.86 -9.35 -9.51
N ILE A 406 11.38 -10.02 -10.58
CA ILE A 406 11.03 -11.45 -10.57
C ILE A 406 12.20 -12.30 -10.08
N ASN A 407 13.42 -12.00 -10.53
CA ASN A 407 14.61 -12.76 -10.17
C ASN A 407 14.95 -12.68 -8.68
N GLU A 408 14.51 -11.62 -7.98
CA GLU A 408 14.72 -11.46 -6.52
C GLU A 408 13.57 -12.05 -5.68
N ILE A 409 12.46 -12.49 -6.28
CA ILE A 409 11.31 -13.03 -5.53
C ILE A 409 11.69 -14.28 -4.72
N PRO A 410 12.36 -15.31 -5.30
CA PRO A 410 12.65 -16.55 -4.56
C PRO A 410 13.46 -16.30 -3.28
N ASP A 411 14.53 -15.51 -3.36
CA ASP A 411 15.38 -15.19 -2.21
C ASP A 411 14.62 -14.43 -1.11
N VAL A 412 13.69 -13.55 -1.51
CA VAL A 412 12.86 -12.79 -0.56
C VAL A 412 11.84 -13.70 0.10
N VAL A 413 11.15 -14.56 -0.66
CA VAL A 413 10.23 -15.56 -0.11
C VAL A 413 10.98 -16.46 0.86
N TYR A 414 12.15 -16.99 0.47
CA TYR A 414 12.99 -17.85 1.31
C TYR A 414 13.37 -17.17 2.64
N SER A 415 13.76 -15.88 2.60
CA SER A 415 14.10 -15.12 3.80
C SER A 415 12.93 -14.92 4.78
N MET A 416 11.69 -15.14 4.33
CA MET A 416 10.47 -15.02 5.14
C MET A 416 9.96 -16.37 5.66
N VAL A 417 10.52 -17.49 5.17
CA VAL A 417 10.20 -18.84 5.63
C VAL A 417 10.70 -19.01 7.08
N PRO A 418 9.96 -19.69 7.98
CA PRO A 418 10.43 -19.94 9.34
C PRO A 418 11.77 -20.69 9.41
N GLU A 419 12.59 -20.39 10.43
CA GLU A 419 13.98 -20.85 10.60
C GLU A 419 14.14 -22.38 10.53
N ASN A 420 13.15 -23.14 10.98
CA ASN A 420 13.16 -24.61 10.92
C ASN A 420 13.13 -25.17 9.48
N LEU A 421 12.73 -24.36 8.50
CA LEU A 421 12.81 -24.68 7.08
C LEU A 421 14.10 -24.14 6.43
N GLN A 422 14.74 -23.12 7.01
CA GLN A 422 16.07 -22.68 6.59
C GLN A 422 17.15 -23.72 6.96
N GLN A 423 16.91 -24.53 7.99
CA GLN A 423 17.76 -25.66 8.37
C GLN A 423 17.88 -26.75 7.28
N TYR A 424 17.04 -26.76 6.23
CA TYR A 424 17.20 -27.68 5.11
C TYR A 424 18.46 -27.38 4.27
N GLU A 425 19.03 -26.16 4.34
CA GLU A 425 20.36 -25.87 3.78
C GLU A 425 21.48 -26.61 4.53
N LEU A 426 21.30 -26.89 5.82
CA LEU A 426 22.32 -27.49 6.69
C LEU A 426 22.32 -29.02 6.72
N GLN A 427 21.39 -29.69 6.03
CA GLN A 427 21.35 -31.15 5.95
C GLN A 427 21.89 -31.73 4.64
N TRP A 428 22.29 -30.86 3.69
CA TRP A 428 22.83 -31.26 2.40
C TRP A 428 24.32 -30.96 2.23
N GLU A 429 24.92 -30.21 3.15
CA GLU A 429 26.38 -30.13 3.37
C GLU A 429 26.82 -31.23 4.35
#